data_AF-A0A955V8Q6-F1
#
_entry.id   AF-A0A955V8Q6-F1
#
_cell.length_a   1.000
_cell.length_b   1.000
_cell.length_c   1.000
_cell.angle_alpha   90.00
_cell.angle_beta   90.00
_cell.angle_gamma   90.00
#
_symmetry.space_group_name_H-M   'P 1'
#
loop_
_entity.id
_entity.type
_entity.pdbx_description
1 polymer ?
#
loop_
_entity_poly.entity_id
_entity_poly.type
_entity_poly.pdbx_seq_one_letter_code
_entity_poly.pdbx_strand_id
1 'polypeptide(L)'
;MRSRCSTCLGALAIILLGGACANAASPGGQGGPGDVGGDALAADVTAEGADTVAVAAATSAQEKDLLRLREEEKLARDVYLSLRDRWGTSVPVFDNISGSEQTHMDRVATHLTALGIPDPVTDPAVGAFTDPELKALYTQLVASGQPSLVAALTVGATIE
;
A
#
# COMPACT_ATOMS: atom_id res chain seq x y z
N MET A 1 -18.04 -1.62 -42.86
CA MET A 1 -17.13 -1.04 -41.85
C MET A 1 -17.95 -0.24 -40.86
N ARG A 2 -18.28 -0.82 -39.70
CA ARG A 2 -18.90 -0.10 -38.57
C ARG A 2 -18.02 -0.41 -37.36
N SER A 3 -17.12 0.52 -37.05
CA SER A 3 -16.22 0.46 -35.92
C SER A 3 -17.05 0.53 -34.63
N ARG A 4 -16.93 -0.50 -33.79
CA ARG A 4 -17.55 -0.52 -32.47
C ARG A 4 -16.73 0.39 -31.55
N CYS A 5 -17.33 1.51 -31.17
CA CYS A 5 -16.97 2.29 -30.01
C CYS A 5 -17.41 1.47 -28.77
N SER A 6 -16.46 1.01 -27.97
CA SER A 6 -16.63 0.19 -26.77
C SER A 6 -15.30 0.35 -26.03
N THR A 7 -15.16 0.98 -24.88
CA THR A 7 -16.03 1.12 -23.72
C THR A 7 -15.52 2.33 -22.93
N CYS A 8 -16.41 3.28 -22.68
CA CYS A 8 -16.21 4.29 -21.66
C CYS A 8 -16.55 3.70 -20.28
N LEU A 9 -15.88 4.22 -19.24
CA LEU A 9 -16.22 4.13 -17.82
C LEU A 9 -15.98 2.77 -17.13
N GLY A 10 -14.77 2.66 -16.56
CA GLY A 10 -14.54 1.95 -15.31
C GLY A 10 -13.73 2.86 -14.38
N ALA A 11 -14.34 3.96 -13.92
CA ALA A 11 -13.75 4.75 -12.83
C ALA A 11 -14.01 3.97 -11.53
N LEU A 12 -13.01 3.23 -11.07
CA LEU A 12 -13.00 2.60 -9.76
C LEU A 12 -12.28 3.56 -8.81
N ALA A 13 -13.05 4.27 -7.99
CA ALA A 13 -12.53 5.17 -6.96
C ALA A 13 -11.90 4.32 -5.85
N ILE A 14 -10.58 4.43 -5.68
CA ILE A 14 -9.84 3.74 -4.63
C ILE A 14 -9.83 4.66 -3.40
N ILE A 15 -10.95 4.67 -2.67
CA ILE A 15 -11.04 5.38 -1.40
C ILE A 15 -10.32 4.53 -0.33
N LEU A 16 -9.04 4.82 -0.09
CA LEU A 16 -8.28 4.20 1.00
C LEU A 16 -8.55 4.92 2.32
N LEU A 17 -9.08 4.13 3.26
CA LEU A 17 -9.44 4.54 4.60
C LEU A 17 -8.18 4.93 5.40
N GLY A 18 -8.00 6.23 5.62
CA GLY A 18 -7.00 6.79 6.51
C GLY A 18 -7.20 6.30 7.95
N GLY A 19 -6.31 5.42 8.40
CA GLY A 19 -6.16 5.01 9.79
C GLY A 19 -4.85 5.54 10.33
N ALA A 20 -4.89 6.69 11.00
CA ALA A 20 -3.77 7.22 11.77
C ALA A 20 -3.65 6.47 13.10
N CYS A 21 -2.45 5.98 13.42
CA CYS A 21 -2.05 5.71 14.80
C CYS A 21 -0.57 6.07 15.01
N ALA A 22 -0.38 7.22 15.65
CA ALA A 22 0.64 7.63 16.60
C ALA A 22 2.08 7.06 16.52
N ASN A 23 2.98 8.01 16.35
CA ASN A 23 4.40 8.02 16.69
C ASN A 23 4.66 7.53 18.14
N ALA A 24 5.56 6.56 18.34
CA ALA A 24 6.12 6.24 19.65
C ALA A 24 7.65 6.21 19.57
N ALA A 25 8.25 7.15 20.29
CA ALA A 25 9.69 7.38 20.38
C ALA A 25 10.45 6.20 20.99
N SER A 26 11.65 5.94 20.48
CA SER A 26 12.63 5.03 21.08
C SER A 26 13.16 5.57 22.41
N PRO A 27 13.39 4.74 23.43
CA PRO A 27 14.26 5.09 24.54
C PRO A 27 15.61 4.37 24.42
N GLY A 28 16.69 5.17 24.32
CA GLY A 28 18.04 4.72 24.62
C GLY A 28 18.38 5.02 26.08
N GLY A 29 19.00 4.07 26.78
CA GLY A 29 19.52 4.28 28.15
C GLY A 29 20.00 2.99 28.81
N GLN A 30 21.28 2.65 28.62
CA GLN A 30 21.99 1.63 29.40
C GLN A 30 22.56 2.26 30.69
N GLY A 31 22.37 1.60 31.84
CA GLY A 31 23.02 1.98 33.09
C GLY A 31 22.82 0.96 34.22
N GLY A 32 23.87 0.17 34.50
CA GLY A 32 24.40 -0.26 35.82
C GLY A 32 23.53 -1.03 36.85
N PRO A 33 24.02 -2.14 37.44
CA PRO A 33 23.31 -2.90 38.47
C PRO A 33 23.63 -2.40 39.89
N GLY A 34 22.61 -2.34 40.75
CA GLY A 34 22.72 -2.15 42.20
C GLY A 34 21.79 -3.10 42.93
N ASP A 35 22.37 -4.05 43.65
CA ASP A 35 21.73 -5.02 44.55
C ASP A 35 21.45 -4.39 45.92
N VAL A 36 20.24 -4.58 46.47
CA VAL A 36 20.00 -4.86 47.90
C VAL A 36 18.55 -5.36 48.13
N GLY A 37 18.43 -6.64 48.51
CA GLY A 37 17.71 -7.09 49.71
C GLY A 37 16.17 -6.98 49.82
N GLY A 38 15.49 -8.10 49.53
CA GLY A 38 14.54 -8.79 50.43
C GLY A 38 13.18 -8.14 50.79
N ASP A 39 12.09 -8.70 50.26
CA ASP A 39 10.96 -9.27 51.04
C ASP A 39 10.05 -10.08 50.08
N ALA A 40 9.50 -11.19 50.57
CA ALA A 40 8.83 -12.21 49.78
C ALA A 40 7.30 -11.99 49.72
N LEU A 41 6.73 -11.86 48.51
CA LEU A 41 5.31 -12.16 48.26
C LEU A 41 5.15 -12.79 46.87
N ALA A 42 4.47 -13.94 46.87
CA ALA A 42 4.19 -14.79 45.74
C ALA A 42 3.30 -14.12 44.68
N ALA A 43 3.66 -14.29 43.41
CA ALA A 43 2.72 -14.30 42.31
C ALA A 43 3.24 -15.28 41.26
N ASP A 44 2.69 -16.49 41.33
CA ASP A 44 2.65 -17.46 40.24
C ASP A 44 1.97 -16.79 39.04
N VAL A 45 2.78 -16.21 38.14
CA VAL A 45 2.30 -15.77 36.84
C VAL A 45 2.37 -17.01 35.95
N THR A 46 1.28 -17.77 35.96
CA THR A 46 1.02 -18.79 34.97
C THR A 46 1.28 -18.19 33.60
N ALA A 47 2.16 -18.86 32.85
CA ALA A 47 2.39 -18.58 31.45
C ALA A 47 1.04 -18.62 30.71
N GLU A 48 0.47 -17.46 30.45
CA GLU A 48 -0.67 -17.31 29.57
C GLU A 48 -0.22 -17.85 28.21
N GLY A 49 -0.87 -18.95 27.81
CA GLY A 49 -0.63 -19.59 26.55
C GLY A 49 -0.69 -18.57 25.43
N ALA A 50 0.29 -18.63 24.53
CA ALA A 50 0.19 -17.95 23.26
C ALA A 50 -1.10 -18.44 22.58
N ASP A 51 -2.16 -17.66 22.72
CA ASP A 51 -3.39 -17.81 21.97
C ASP A 51 -2.99 -17.59 20.51
N THR A 52 -2.71 -18.69 19.83
CA THR A 52 -2.51 -18.67 18.39
C THR A 52 -3.85 -18.33 17.80
N VAL A 53 -4.11 -17.03 17.62
CA VAL A 53 -5.24 -16.54 16.86
C VAL A 53 -5.11 -17.16 15.48
N ALA A 54 -5.90 -18.20 15.22
CA ALA A 54 -5.94 -18.84 13.93
C ALA A 54 -6.39 -17.79 12.92
N VAL A 55 -5.47 -17.33 12.09
CA VAL A 55 -5.81 -16.47 10.95
C VAL A 55 -6.73 -17.30 10.06
N ALA A 56 -8.00 -16.91 9.99
CA ALA A 56 -8.96 -17.57 9.12
C ALA A 56 -8.42 -17.52 7.69
N ALA A 57 -8.32 -18.68 7.03
CA ALA A 57 -7.85 -18.75 5.66
C ALA A 57 -8.75 -17.89 4.75
N ALA A 58 -8.13 -17.10 3.87
CA ALA A 58 -8.86 -16.29 2.91
C ALA A 58 -9.66 -17.20 1.95
N THR A 59 -10.84 -16.76 1.56
CA THR A 59 -11.57 -17.40 0.46
C THR A 59 -10.93 -17.03 -0.88
N SER A 60 -11.10 -17.87 -1.91
CA SER A 60 -10.56 -17.60 -3.25
C SER A 60 -10.99 -16.28 -3.89
N ALA A 61 -12.12 -15.70 -3.45
CA ALA A 61 -12.53 -14.35 -3.87
C ALA A 61 -11.70 -13.28 -3.17
N GLN A 62 -11.55 -13.38 -1.85
CA GLN A 62 -10.73 -12.46 -1.06
C GLN A 62 -9.25 -12.49 -1.47
N GLU A 63 -8.72 -13.67 -1.85
CA GLU A 63 -7.37 -13.78 -2.38
C GLU A 63 -7.21 -12.96 -3.68
N LYS A 64 -8.15 -13.10 -4.62
CA LYS A 64 -8.12 -12.32 -5.87
C LYS A 64 -8.22 -10.83 -5.62
N ASP A 65 -9.08 -10.42 -4.69
CA ASP A 65 -9.25 -9.01 -4.32
C ASP A 65 -7.96 -8.46 -3.70
N LEU A 66 -7.29 -9.21 -2.83
CA LEU A 66 -6.01 -8.80 -2.23
C LEU A 66 -4.87 -8.72 -3.27
N LEU A 67 -4.80 -9.69 -4.18
CA LEU A 67 -3.83 -9.68 -5.29
C LEU A 67 -4.04 -8.46 -6.19
N ARG A 68 -5.31 -8.16 -6.52
CA ARG A 68 -5.65 -7.00 -7.33
C ARG A 68 -5.34 -5.70 -6.61
N LEU A 69 -5.74 -5.58 -5.34
CA LEU A 69 -5.45 -4.41 -4.51
C LEU A 69 -3.94 -4.14 -4.45
N ARG A 70 -3.12 -5.18 -4.29
CA ARG A 70 -1.65 -5.06 -4.27
C ARG A 70 -1.10 -4.38 -5.54
N GLU A 71 -1.63 -4.72 -6.71
CA GLU A 71 -1.22 -4.09 -7.97
C GLU A 71 -1.91 -2.73 -8.22
N GLU A 72 -3.11 -2.50 -7.68
CA GLU A 72 -3.79 -1.19 -7.72
C GLU A 72 -3.03 -0.13 -6.89
N GLU A 73 -2.51 -0.47 -5.70
CA GLU A 73 -1.63 0.41 -4.92
C GLU A 73 -0.33 0.73 -5.69
N LYS A 74 0.24 -0.30 -6.35
CA LYS A 74 1.43 -0.11 -7.20
C LYS A 74 1.12 0.82 -8.38
N LEU A 75 -0.06 0.69 -8.99
CA LEU A 75 -0.52 1.56 -10.07
C LEU A 75 -0.56 3.02 -9.62
N ALA A 76 -1.19 3.30 -8.48
CA ALA A 76 -1.26 4.64 -7.93
C ALA A 76 0.14 5.23 -7.71
N ARG A 77 1.01 4.50 -6.99
CA ARG A 77 2.41 4.88 -6.76
C ARG A 77 3.15 5.18 -8.07
N ASP A 78 3.10 4.28 -9.03
CA ASP A 78 3.86 4.38 -10.28
C ASP A 78 3.37 5.52 -11.18
N VAL A 79 2.06 5.81 -11.19
CA VAL A 79 1.50 7.00 -11.87
C VAL A 79 2.02 8.27 -11.20
N TYR A 80 1.98 8.36 -9.87
CA TYR A 80 2.47 9.54 -9.15
C TYR A 80 3.98 9.75 -9.35
N LEU A 81 4.79 8.69 -9.35
CA LEU A 81 6.22 8.78 -9.68
C LEU A 81 6.43 9.30 -11.10
N SER A 82 5.69 8.79 -12.07
CA SER A 82 5.80 9.22 -13.48
C SER A 82 5.38 10.67 -13.70
N LEU A 83 4.33 11.13 -13.01
CA LEU A 83 3.86 12.51 -13.09
C LEU A 83 4.77 13.46 -12.31
N ARG A 84 5.33 13.02 -11.18
CA ARG A 84 6.35 13.76 -10.43
C ARG A 84 7.60 14.00 -11.29
N ASP A 85 8.06 13.03 -12.05
CA ASP A 85 9.25 13.21 -12.88
C ASP A 85 9.10 14.37 -13.89
N ARG A 86 7.85 14.69 -14.26
CA ARG A 86 7.53 15.86 -15.09
C ARG A 86 7.18 17.12 -14.32
N TRP A 87 6.38 17.01 -13.26
CA TRP A 87 5.71 18.13 -12.59
C TRP A 87 6.20 18.38 -11.16
N GLY A 88 7.06 17.51 -10.62
CA GLY A 88 7.42 17.44 -9.20
C GLY A 88 8.11 18.70 -8.67
N THR A 89 8.84 19.43 -9.51
CA THR A 89 9.41 20.74 -9.13
C THR A 89 8.35 21.80 -8.84
N SER A 90 7.16 21.65 -9.42
CA SER A 90 6.04 22.58 -9.24
C SER A 90 5.03 22.11 -8.20
N VAL A 91 4.93 20.80 -7.96
CA VAL A 91 3.90 20.22 -7.09
C VAL A 91 4.48 19.11 -6.20
N PRO A 92 4.86 19.45 -4.95
CA PRO A 92 5.35 18.48 -3.97
C PRO A 92 4.31 17.41 -3.57
N VAL A 93 3.03 17.59 -3.90
CA VAL A 93 1.97 16.65 -3.55
C VAL A 93 2.21 15.26 -4.13
N PHE A 94 2.80 15.17 -5.33
CA PHE A 94 3.06 13.89 -5.98
C PHE A 94 4.10 13.05 -5.22
N ASP A 95 5.09 13.69 -4.58
CA ASP A 95 6.04 13.00 -3.70
C ASP A 95 5.35 12.42 -2.47
N ASN A 96 4.59 13.25 -1.77
CA ASN A 96 3.92 12.86 -0.53
C ASN A 96 2.93 11.70 -0.77
N ILE A 97 2.14 11.79 -1.83
CA ILE A 97 1.15 10.75 -2.15
C ILE A 97 1.87 9.47 -2.60
N SER A 98 2.89 9.54 -3.45
CA SER A 98 3.64 8.32 -3.83
C SER A 98 4.25 7.58 -2.62
N GLY A 99 4.65 8.30 -1.58
CA GLY A 99 5.10 7.70 -0.31
C GLY A 99 3.96 7.07 0.50
N SER A 100 2.77 7.66 0.47
CA SER A 100 1.55 7.08 1.04
C SER A 100 1.19 5.78 0.34
N GLU A 101 1.20 5.77 -1.00
CA GLU A 101 0.88 4.57 -1.79
C GLU A 101 1.90 3.45 -1.59
N GLN A 102 3.19 3.79 -1.41
CA GLN A 102 4.19 2.80 -1.01
C GLN A 102 3.82 2.16 0.34
N THR A 103 3.37 2.96 1.31
CA THR A 103 2.92 2.47 2.62
C THR A 103 1.68 1.56 2.49
N HIS A 104 0.71 1.94 1.66
CA HIS A 104 -0.46 1.11 1.38
C HIS A 104 -0.05 -0.22 0.74
N MET A 105 0.80 -0.18 -0.28
CA MET A 105 1.34 -1.36 -0.96
C MET A 105 1.99 -2.31 0.06
N ASP A 106 2.85 -1.80 0.94
CA ASP A 106 3.58 -2.59 1.94
C ASP A 106 2.66 -3.25 2.99
N ARG A 107 1.56 -2.55 3.35
CA ARG A 107 0.53 -3.13 4.21
C ARG A 107 -0.17 -4.31 3.53
N VAL A 108 -0.49 -4.20 2.23
CA VAL A 108 -1.10 -5.31 1.48
C VAL A 108 -0.12 -6.49 1.37
N ALA A 109 1.17 -6.23 1.09
CA ALA A 109 2.19 -7.30 1.07
C ALA A 109 2.30 -8.04 2.42
N THR A 110 2.18 -7.31 3.54
CA THR A 110 2.16 -7.92 4.86
C THR A 110 0.95 -8.85 5.02
N HIS A 111 -0.23 -8.47 4.52
CA HIS A 111 -1.43 -9.31 4.54
C HIS A 111 -1.27 -10.55 3.66
N LEU A 112 -0.73 -10.41 2.44
CA LEU A 112 -0.44 -11.53 1.55
C LEU A 112 0.51 -12.54 2.21
N THR A 113 1.57 -12.03 2.84
CA THR A 113 2.56 -12.86 3.57
C THR A 113 1.91 -13.61 4.74
N ALA A 114 1.09 -12.94 5.54
CA ALA A 114 0.40 -13.54 6.68
C ALA A 114 -0.58 -14.65 6.27
N LEU A 115 -1.15 -14.54 5.06
CA LEU A 115 -2.08 -15.53 4.49
C LEU A 115 -1.39 -16.61 3.65
N GLY A 116 -0.06 -16.51 3.42
CA GLY A 116 0.69 -17.45 2.58
C GLY A 116 0.40 -17.31 1.08
N ILE A 117 -0.13 -16.16 0.65
CA ILE A 117 -0.46 -15.87 -0.75
C ILE A 117 0.79 -15.29 -1.45
N PRO A 118 1.21 -15.82 -2.62
CA PRO A 118 2.33 -15.25 -3.37
C PRO A 118 2.07 -13.81 -3.83
N ASP A 119 3.08 -12.93 -3.68
CA ASP A 119 2.98 -11.53 -4.14
C ASP A 119 2.98 -11.45 -5.68
N PRO A 120 1.99 -10.78 -6.31
CA PRO A 120 1.94 -10.60 -7.75
C PRO A 120 2.98 -9.60 -8.27
N VAL A 121 3.52 -8.74 -7.41
CA VAL A 121 4.55 -7.74 -7.76
C VAL A 121 5.92 -8.41 -7.72
N THR A 122 6.29 -9.02 -8.84
CA THR A 122 7.60 -9.69 -9.00
C THR A 122 8.71 -8.77 -9.50
N ASP A 123 8.34 -7.67 -10.17
CA ASP A 123 9.24 -6.63 -10.65
C ASP A 123 8.86 -5.27 -10.02
N PRO A 124 9.76 -4.66 -9.21
CA PRO A 124 9.48 -3.38 -8.58
C PRO A 124 9.55 -2.19 -9.57
N ALA A 125 10.00 -2.40 -10.81
CA ALA A 125 10.12 -1.34 -11.79
C ALA A 125 8.80 -0.63 -12.06
N VAL A 126 8.90 0.69 -12.31
CA VAL A 126 7.76 1.55 -12.61
C VAL A 126 7.10 1.08 -13.92
N GLY A 127 5.80 0.84 -13.89
CA GLY A 127 5.04 0.39 -15.06
C GLY A 127 5.07 -1.12 -15.32
N ALA A 128 5.77 -1.90 -14.49
CA ALA A 128 5.73 -3.37 -14.55
C ALA A 128 4.51 -3.91 -13.78
N PHE A 129 3.62 -4.62 -14.47
CA PHE A 129 2.42 -5.23 -13.87
C PHE A 129 2.23 -6.63 -14.41
N THR A 130 1.75 -7.52 -13.54
CA THR A 130 1.33 -8.87 -13.87
C THR A 130 -0.08 -8.85 -14.46
N ASP A 131 -0.99 -8.03 -13.91
CA ASP A 131 -2.31 -7.79 -14.49
C ASP A 131 -2.22 -6.90 -15.76
N PRO A 132 -2.59 -7.41 -16.95
CA PRO A 132 -2.56 -6.63 -18.19
C PRO A 132 -3.56 -5.46 -18.21
N GLU A 133 -4.66 -5.53 -17.48
CA GLU A 133 -5.64 -4.44 -17.38
C GLU A 133 -5.05 -3.27 -16.61
N LEU A 134 -4.38 -3.54 -15.48
CA LEU A 134 -3.70 -2.50 -14.70
C LEU A 134 -2.52 -1.90 -15.45
N LYS A 135 -1.77 -2.70 -16.24
CA LYS A 135 -0.73 -2.18 -17.15
C LYS A 135 -1.29 -1.21 -18.19
N ALA A 136 -2.44 -1.55 -18.78
CA ALA A 136 -3.11 -0.70 -19.76
C ALA A 136 -3.60 0.58 -19.11
N LEU A 137 -4.20 0.49 -17.92
CA LEU A 137 -4.67 1.63 -17.15
C LEU A 137 -3.53 2.57 -16.75
N TYR A 138 -2.39 2.04 -16.27
CA TYR A 138 -1.17 2.82 -16.02
C TYR A 138 -0.77 3.65 -17.23
N THR A 139 -0.67 3.00 -18.39
CA THR A 139 -0.27 3.65 -19.64
C THR A 139 -1.24 4.78 -20.01
N GLN A 140 -2.54 4.55 -19.84
CA GLN A 140 -3.59 5.54 -20.10
C GLN A 140 -3.53 6.74 -19.14
N LEU A 141 -3.39 6.49 -17.83
CA LEU A 141 -3.37 7.53 -16.81
C LEU A 141 -2.12 8.41 -16.95
N VAL A 142 -0.95 7.81 -17.15
CA VAL A 142 0.28 8.57 -17.43
C VAL A 142 0.08 9.41 -18.68
N ALA A 143 -0.36 8.83 -19.80
CA ALA A 143 -0.60 9.59 -21.03
C ALA A 143 -1.59 10.75 -20.84
N SER A 144 -2.60 10.56 -19.98
CA SER A 144 -3.62 11.59 -19.68
C SER A 144 -3.10 12.71 -18.80
N GLY A 145 -2.16 12.45 -17.88
CA GLY A 145 -1.60 13.47 -16.97
C GLY A 145 -0.40 14.23 -17.53
N GLN A 146 0.21 13.75 -18.62
CA GLN A 146 1.36 14.38 -19.27
C GLN A 146 1.08 15.75 -19.94
N PRO A 147 -0.10 16.04 -20.53
CA PRO A 147 -0.29 17.27 -21.30
C PRO A 147 -0.26 18.57 -20.47
N SER A 148 -0.73 18.55 -19.23
CA SER A 148 -0.78 19.74 -18.38
C SER A 148 -0.80 19.38 -16.89
N LEU A 149 -0.42 20.34 -16.04
CA LEU A 149 -0.50 20.14 -14.60
C LEU A 149 -1.93 19.89 -14.11
N VAL A 150 -2.92 20.60 -14.69
CA VAL A 150 -4.33 20.36 -14.37
C VAL A 150 -4.72 18.92 -14.69
N ALA A 151 -4.30 18.41 -15.85
CA ALA A 151 -4.57 17.02 -16.23
C ALA A 151 -3.88 16.02 -15.27
N ALA A 152 -2.65 16.30 -14.84
CA ALA A 152 -1.95 15.48 -13.84
C ALA A 152 -2.69 15.43 -12.50
N LEU A 153 -3.19 16.57 -12.02
CA LEU A 153 -3.98 16.65 -10.79
C LEU A 153 -5.34 15.97 -10.94
N THR A 154 -5.97 16.07 -12.12
CA THR A 154 -7.21 15.32 -12.43
C THR A 154 -6.96 13.81 -12.42
N VAL A 155 -5.84 13.34 -12.96
CA VAL A 155 -5.45 11.92 -12.89
C VAL A 155 -5.28 11.47 -11.44
N GLY A 156 -4.60 12.26 -10.60
CA GLY A 156 -4.51 11.96 -9.17
C GLY A 156 -5.88 11.82 -8.53
N ALA A 157 -6.77 12.79 -8.73
CA ALA A 157 -8.15 12.74 -8.24
C ALA A 157 -9.04 11.64 -8.90
N THR A 158 -8.56 10.98 -9.96
CA THR A 158 -9.27 9.85 -10.59
C THR A 158 -8.83 8.52 -9.99
N ILE A 159 -7.63 8.47 -9.41
CA ILE A 159 -7.08 7.28 -8.75
C ILE A 159 -7.74 7.11 -7.37
N GLU A 160 -7.91 8.20 -6.62
CA GLU A 160 -8.62 8.24 -5.31
C GLU A 160 -10.15 8.13 -5.45
#